data_AF-A0A2M7DYL2-F1
#
_entry.id   AF-A0A2M7DYL2-F1
#
_cell.length_a   1.000
_cell.length_b   1.000
_cell.length_c   1.000
_cell.angle_alpha   90.00
_cell.angle_beta   90.00
_cell.angle_gamma   90.00
#
_symmetry.space_group_name_H-M   'P 1'
#
loop_
_entity.id
_entity.type
_entity.pdbx_description
1 polymer ?
#
loop_
_entity_poly.entity_id
_entity_poly.type
_entity_poly.pdbx_seq_one_letter_code
_entity_poly.pdbx_strand_id
1 'polypeptide(L)' 'MLNSYKTKEDEIYKKTDKFEKYIFSFAKEYGFDKWIEYDEESGKYFSTDLMDNDLRNYIAKYNKRQKEI' A
#
# COMPACT_ATOMS: atom_id res chain seq x y z
N MET A 1 -13.78 -24.14 12.59
CA MET A 1 -13.77 -22.90 11.78
C MET A 1 -13.14 -21.82 12.63
N LEU A 2 -11.99 -21.30 12.20
CA LEU A 2 -11.11 -20.45 12.99
C LEU A 2 -11.65 -19.01 13.00
N ASN A 3 -12.04 -18.51 14.18
CA ASN A 3 -12.37 -17.10 14.40
C ASN A 3 -11.10 -16.25 14.18
N SER A 4 -10.92 -15.64 13.01
CA SER A 4 -9.69 -14.88 12.70
C SER A 4 -9.92 -13.42 12.30
N TYR A 5 -11.04 -12.80 12.68
CA TYR A 5 -11.38 -11.44 12.27
C TYR A 5 -11.83 -10.56 13.44
N LYS A 6 -10.95 -10.26 14.40
CA LYS A 6 -11.25 -9.30 15.49
C LYS A 6 -10.00 -8.61 16.04
N THR A 7 -9.08 -8.16 15.18
CA THR A 7 -8.04 -7.21 15.62
C THR A 7 -8.40 -5.79 15.20
N LYS A 8 -7.93 -4.79 15.94
CA LYS A 8 -8.10 -3.37 15.58
C LYS A 8 -7.50 -3.05 14.21
N GLU A 9 -6.45 -3.78 13.82
CA GLU A 9 -5.80 -3.66 12.51
C GLU A 9 -6.75 -4.06 11.38
N ASP A 10 -7.51 -5.15 11.51
CA ASP A 10 -8.49 -5.56 10.50
C ASP A 10 -9.58 -4.49 10.27
N GLU A 11 -10.02 -3.82 11.35
CA GLU A 11 -11.02 -2.75 11.25
C GLU A 11 -10.46 -1.51 10.56
N ILE A 12 -9.21 -1.15 10.85
CA ILE A 12 -8.54 -0.02 10.19
C ILE A 12 -8.35 -0.36 8.72
N TYR A 13 -7.83 -1.55 8.41
CA TYR A 13 -7.63 -2.01 7.04
C TYR A 13 -8.93 -1.94 6.22
N LYS A 14 -10.05 -2.48 6.75
CA LYS A 14 -11.36 -2.37 6.08
C LYS A 14 -11.81 -0.93 5.86
N LYS A 15 -11.48 -0.01 6.77
CA LYS A 15 -11.84 1.41 6.66
C LYS A 15 -10.97 2.14 5.64
N THR A 16 -9.69 1.77 5.50
CA THR A 16 -8.72 2.45 4.63
C THR A 16 -8.60 1.83 3.24
N ASP A 17 -8.97 0.56 3.06
CA ASP A 17 -8.86 -0.21 1.82
C ASP A 17 -9.49 0.50 0.61
N LYS A 18 -10.69 1.07 0.78
CA LYS A 18 -11.37 1.80 -0.30
C LYS A 18 -10.61 3.09 -0.69
N PHE A 19 -10.03 3.77 0.29
CA PHE A 19 -9.29 5.01 0.07
C PHE A 19 -7.94 4.74 -0.60
N GLU A 20 -7.25 3.68 -0.18
CA GLU A 20 -6.00 3.24 -0.80
C GLU A 20 -6.19 2.90 -2.28
N LYS A 21 -7.25 2.14 -2.60
CA LYS A 21 -7.59 1.81 -4.00
C LYS A 21 -7.94 3.03 -4.82
N TYR A 22 -8.63 4.00 -4.22
CA TYR A 22 -8.92 5.26 -4.88
C TYR A 22 -7.63 6.03 -5.19
N ILE A 23 -6.68 6.09 -4.26
CA ILE A 23 -5.36 6.69 -4.51
C ILE A 23 -4.63 5.95 -5.63
N PHE A 24 -4.59 4.62 -5.59
CA PHE A 24 -3.92 3.83 -6.63
C PHE A 24 -4.56 4.00 -8.01
N SER A 25 -5.85 4.29 -8.11
CA SER A 25 -6.48 4.56 -9.41
C SER A 25 -5.85 5.76 -10.14
N PHE A 26 -5.35 6.76 -9.39
CA PHE A 26 -4.62 7.90 -9.97
C PHE A 26 -3.18 7.57 -10.32
N ALA A 27 -2.57 6.55 -9.73
CA ALA A 27 -1.14 6.27 -9.91
C ALA A 27 -0.79 6.03 -11.40
N LYS A 28 -1.70 5.44 -12.20
CA LYS A 28 -1.51 5.32 -13.66
C LYS A 28 -1.52 6.67 -14.38
N GLU A 29 -2.34 7.63 -13.95
CA GLU A 29 -2.45 8.96 -14.56
C GLU A 29 -1.19 9.82 -14.34
N TYR A 30 -0.47 9.58 -13.24
CA TYR A 30 0.74 10.32 -12.86
C TYR A 30 2.04 9.60 -13.21
N GLY A 31 2.00 8.49 -13.97
CA GLY A 31 3.21 7.76 -14.41
C GLY A 31 3.84 6.87 -13.34
N PHE A 32 3.05 6.42 -12.37
CA PHE A 32 3.44 5.44 -11.33
C PHE A 32 2.87 4.05 -11.60
N ASP A 33 2.56 3.75 -12.86
CA ASP A 33 2.10 2.45 -13.35
C ASP A 33 3.01 1.29 -12.92
N LYS A 34 4.33 1.49 -12.89
CA LYS A 34 5.29 0.47 -12.42
C LYS A 34 5.19 0.10 -10.95
N TRP A 35 4.49 0.90 -10.13
CA TRP A 35 4.37 0.72 -8.69
C TRP A 35 3.04 0.07 -8.29
N ILE A 36 2.08 0.00 -9.20
CA ILE A 36 0.75 -0.55 -8.93
C ILE A 36 0.34 -1.58 -9.98
N GLU A 37 -0.38 -2.61 -9.55
CA GLU A 37 -0.97 -3.60 -10.44
C GLU A 37 -2.48 -3.61 -10.27
N TYR A 38 -3.21 -3.90 -11.36
CA TYR A 38 -4.66 -4.06 -11.31
C TYR A 38 -4.98 -5.55 -11.43
N ASP A 39 -5.64 -6.08 -10.41
CA ASP A 39 -6.17 -7.44 -10.43
C ASP A 39 -7.59 -7.42 -10.98
N GLU A 40 -7.78 -8.06 -12.13
CA GLU A 40 -9.06 -8.15 -12.81
C GLU A 40 -10.08 -9.01 -12.05
N GLU A 41 -9.63 -10.02 -11.31
CA GLU A 41 -10.53 -10.92 -10.58
C GLU A 41 -11.23 -10.22 -9.41
N SER A 42 -10.46 -9.40 -8.67
CA SER A 42 -11.00 -8.66 -7.53
C SER A 42 -11.42 -7.23 -7.85
N GLY A 43 -11.10 -6.74 -9.06
CA GLY A 43 -11.44 -5.40 -9.55
C GLY A 43 -10.72 -4.28 -8.79
N LYS A 44 -9.48 -4.53 -8.35
CA LYS A 44 -8.78 -3.70 -7.36
C LYS A 44 -7.33 -3.46 -7.77
N TYR A 45 -6.81 -2.33 -7.32
CA TYR A 45 -5.38 -2.04 -7.41
C TYR A 45 -4.64 -2.55 -6.18
N PHE A 46 -3.42 -3.04 -6.41
CA PHE A 46 -2.47 -3.51 -5.40
C PHE A 46 -1.09 -2.89 -5.62
N SER A 47 -0.26 -2.86 -4.58
CA SER A 47 1.14 -2.48 -4.72
C SER A 47 1.93 -3.63 -5.37
N THR A 48 2.89 -3.26 -6.21
CA THR A 48 3.87 -4.21 -6.75
C THR A 48 5.02 -4.44 -5.77
N ASP A 49 5.76 -5.53 -5.96
CA ASP A 49 7.02 -5.78 -5.24
C ASP A 49 8.02 -4.60 -5.36
N LEU A 50 7.99 -3.88 -6.50
CA LEU A 50 8.85 -2.72 -6.72
C LEU A 50 8.47 -1.58 -5.75
N MET A 51 7.18 -1.28 -5.63
CA MET A 51 6.67 -0.27 -4.70
C MET A 51 7.05 -0.61 -3.26
N ASP A 52 6.86 -1.87 -2.86
CA ASP A 52 7.17 -2.33 -1.50
C ASP A 52 8.66 -2.21 -1.17
N ASN A 53 9.53 -2.56 -2.12
CA ASN A 53 10.99 -2.44 -1.96
C ASN A 53 11.43 -0.96 -1.91
N ASP A 54 10.92 -0.13 -2.81
CA ASP A 54 11.22 1.30 -2.84
C ASP A 54 10.75 1.98 -1.55
N LEU A 55 9.53 1.67 -1.09
CA LEU A 55 8.97 2.20 0.14
C LEU A 55 9.84 1.85 1.35
N ARG A 56 10.30 0.60 1.47
CA ARG A 56 11.24 0.18 2.53
C ARG A 56 12.53 1.01 2.50
N ASN A 57 13.07 1.24 1.31
CA ASN A 57 14.29 2.04 1.14
C ASN A 57 14.06 3.51 1.54
N TYR A 58 12.93 4.10 1.17
CA TYR A 58 12.58 5.47 1.56
C TYR A 58 12.37 5.61 3.07
N ILE A 59 11.67 4.66 3.71
CA ILE A 59 11.49 4.62 5.16
C ILE A 59 12.85 4.50 5.86
N ALA A 60 13.73 3.63 5.38
CA ALA A 60 15.07 3.47 5.94
C ALA A 60 15.89 4.77 5.84
N LYS A 61 15.85 5.45 4.69
CA LYS A 61 16.50 6.76 4.48
C LYS A 61 15.93 7.83 5.40
N TYR A 62 14.60 7.89 5.52
CA TYR A 62 13.93 8.84 6.42
C TYR A 62 14.35 8.60 7.88
N ASN A 63 14.29 7.37 8.35
CA ASN A 63 14.69 6.99 9.71
C ASN A 63 16.16 7.28 9.99
N LYS A 64 17.03 7.06 9.00
CA LYS A 64 18.45 7.43 9.11
C LYS A 64 18.60 8.94 9.29
N ARG A 65 17.94 9.75 8.45
CA ARG A 65 17.97 11.21 8.55
C ARG A 65 17.47 11.71 9.91
N GLN A 66 16.41 11.11 10.46
CA GLN A 66 15.87 11.49 11.77
C GLN A 66 16.84 11.18 12.93
N LYS A 67 17.76 10.23 12.78
CA LYS A 67 18.79 9.92 13.79
C LYS A 67 20.02 10.82 13.71
N GLU A 68 20.19 11.53 12.60
CA GLU A 68 21.29 12.45 12.34
C GLU A 68 20.94 13.90 12.72
N ILE A 69 19.67 14.17 13.07
CA ILE A 69 19.14 15.44 13.60
C ILE A 69 18.96 15.29 15.11
#